data_AF-A0AAV6N0A5-F1
#
_entry.id   AF-A0AAV6N0A5-F1
#
_cell.length_a   1.000
_cell.length_b   1.000
_cell.length_c   1.000
_cell.angle_alpha   90.00
_cell.angle_beta   90.00
_cell.angle_gamma   90.00
#
_symmetry.space_group_name_H-M   'P 1'
#
loop_
_entity.id
_entity.type
_entity.pdbx_description
1 polymer ?
#
loop_
_entity_poly.entity_id
_entity_poly.type
_entity_poly.pdbx_seq_one_letter_code
_entity_poly.pdbx_strand_id
1 'polypeptide(L)'
;MALQSGEFSNSESIGVQFPKKQPMRIYSSVWNADDWATRGGFVKTDWTQAPFETSFRNFNADSACVWSSGLVQLLAVQFHFLLPLLTNGSRKSSRK
;
A
#
# COMPACT_ATOMS: atom_id res chain seq x y z
N MET A 1 9.62 -24.35 2.16
CA MET A 1 8.52 -24.48 1.18
C MET A 1 8.55 -23.23 0.33
N ALA A 2 9.19 -23.26 -0.85
CA ALA A 2 9.22 -22.11 -1.73
C ALA A 2 7.87 -22.07 -2.46
N LEU A 3 7.02 -21.10 -2.13
CA LEU A 3 5.83 -20.83 -2.92
C LEU A 3 6.33 -20.26 -4.25
N GLN A 4 6.05 -20.96 -5.34
CA GLN A 4 6.24 -20.41 -6.67
C GLN A 4 5.25 -19.27 -6.83
N SER A 5 5.75 -18.03 -6.95
CA SER A 5 4.91 -16.87 -7.25
C SER A 5 4.21 -17.12 -8.58
N GLY A 6 2.89 -16.94 -8.63
CA GLY A 6 2.09 -17.19 -9.84
C GLY A 6 2.58 -16.38 -11.05
N GLU A 7 2.41 -16.95 -12.24
CA GLU A 7 2.69 -16.28 -13.51
C GLU A 7 1.39 -15.67 -14.07
N PHE A 8 1.46 -14.43 -14.58
CA PHE A 8 0.39 -13.81 -15.35
C PHE A 8 0.91 -13.43 -16.74
N SER A 9 0.62 -14.28 -17.73
CA SER A 9 1.11 -14.11 -19.11
C SER A 9 0.22 -13.17 -19.92
N ASN A 10 0.80 -12.45 -20.89
CA ASN A 10 0.04 -11.55 -21.76
C ASN A 10 -0.96 -12.33 -22.62
N SER A 11 -2.25 -12.14 -22.34
CA SER A 11 -3.38 -12.77 -23.04
C SER A 11 -4.25 -11.74 -23.77
N GLU A 12 -3.65 -10.66 -24.27
CA GLU A 12 -4.33 -9.62 -25.07
C GLU A 12 -5.03 -10.22 -26.31
N SER A 13 -4.52 -11.33 -26.86
CA SER A 13 -5.12 -12.03 -28.02
C SER A 13 -6.53 -12.57 -27.77
N ILE A 14 -6.87 -12.86 -26.51
CA ILE A 14 -8.19 -13.31 -26.09
C ILE A 14 -8.96 -12.20 -25.35
N GLY A 15 -8.49 -10.95 -25.43
CA GLY A 15 -9.17 -9.77 -24.89
C GLY A 15 -8.86 -9.42 -23.44
N VAL A 16 -7.88 -10.08 -22.80
CA VAL A 16 -7.48 -9.76 -21.42
C VAL A 16 -6.50 -8.58 -21.42
N GLN A 17 -6.79 -7.56 -20.63
CA GLN A 17 -5.95 -6.36 -20.54
C GLN A 17 -4.61 -6.68 -19.86
N PHE A 18 -3.52 -6.11 -20.38
CA PHE A 18 -2.16 -6.33 -19.86
C PHE A 18 -1.36 -5.00 -19.82
N PRO A 19 -0.63 -4.69 -18.72
CA PRO A 19 0.10 -3.43 -18.58
C PRO A 19 1.40 -3.44 -19.39
N LYS A 20 1.32 -3.09 -20.69
CA LYS A 20 2.49 -3.04 -21.59
C LYS A 20 3.10 -1.65 -21.79
N LYS A 21 2.26 -0.61 -21.76
CA LYS A 21 2.64 0.77 -22.15
C LYS A 21 2.42 1.80 -21.03
N GLN A 22 2.25 1.33 -19.80
CA GLN A 22 2.04 2.17 -18.62
C GLN A 22 3.29 2.06 -17.74
N PRO A 23 4.16 3.07 -17.70
CA PRO A 23 5.30 3.09 -16.79
C PRO A 23 4.82 2.96 -15.34
N MET A 24 5.45 2.07 -14.57
CA MET A 24 5.07 1.79 -13.20
C MET A 24 6.10 2.37 -12.21
N ARG A 25 5.66 2.55 -10.97
CA ARG A 25 6.50 2.92 -9.84
C ARG A 25 6.44 1.83 -8.79
N ILE A 26 7.55 1.61 -8.08
CA ILE A 26 7.60 0.70 -6.94
C ILE A 26 7.15 1.48 -5.70
N TYR A 27 6.22 0.92 -4.94
CA TYR A 27 5.70 1.48 -3.71
C TYR A 27 5.86 0.48 -2.56
N SER A 28 6.08 0.99 -1.35
CA SER A 28 6.08 0.20 -0.12
C SER A 28 5.36 0.97 0.98
N SER A 29 4.52 0.29 1.74
CA SER A 29 3.76 0.88 2.85
C SER A 29 3.38 -0.20 3.86
N VAL A 30 3.28 0.19 5.13
CA VAL A 30 2.63 -0.59 6.19
C VAL A 30 1.36 0.15 6.58
N TRP A 31 0.22 -0.56 6.63
CA TRP A 31 -1.09 0.05 6.86
C TRP A 31 -2.05 -0.96 7.49
N ASN A 32 -3.10 -0.47 8.15
CA ASN A 32 -4.12 -1.31 8.76
C ASN A 32 -5.18 -1.75 7.74
N ALA A 33 -5.32 -3.07 7.53
CA ALA A 33 -6.24 -3.71 6.61
C ALA A 33 -7.26 -4.63 7.31
N ASP A 34 -7.68 -4.26 8.53
CA ASP A 34 -8.55 -5.02 9.43
C ASP A 34 -9.83 -5.58 8.81
N ASP A 35 -10.34 -4.95 7.75
CA ASP A 35 -11.59 -5.38 7.12
C ASP A 35 -11.44 -6.58 6.19
N TRP A 36 -10.21 -6.97 5.84
CA TRP A 36 -10.00 -8.08 4.89
C TRP A 36 -8.73 -8.91 5.08
N ALA A 37 -7.64 -8.35 5.62
CA ALA A 37 -6.33 -9.02 5.57
C ALA A 37 -6.26 -10.34 6.35
N THR A 38 -6.87 -10.39 7.53
CA THR A 38 -6.74 -11.49 8.48
C THR A 38 -8.07 -12.22 8.63
N ARG A 39 -8.11 -13.45 8.10
CA ARG A 39 -9.32 -14.29 8.01
C ARG A 39 -10.50 -13.53 7.38
N GLY A 40 -10.27 -12.80 6.29
CA GLY A 40 -11.34 -12.01 5.65
C GLY A 40 -11.92 -10.90 6.53
N GLY A 41 -11.13 -10.41 7.50
CA GLY A 41 -11.50 -9.32 8.39
C GLY A 41 -12.09 -9.73 9.74
N PHE A 42 -12.18 -11.03 10.03
CA PHE A 42 -12.69 -11.53 11.32
C PHE A 42 -11.72 -11.36 12.49
N VAL A 43 -10.42 -11.22 12.23
CA VAL A 43 -9.40 -10.98 13.26
C VAL A 43 -8.89 -9.56 13.09
N LYS A 44 -9.06 -8.72 14.12
CA LYS A 44 -8.65 -7.31 14.09
C LYS A 44 -7.25 -7.13 14.68
N THR A 45 -6.61 -6.04 14.30
CA THR A 45 -5.29 -5.64 14.79
C THR A 45 -5.33 -5.42 16.29
N ASP A 46 -4.44 -6.11 17.01
CA ASP A 46 -4.22 -5.86 18.43
C ASP A 46 -3.20 -4.74 18.61
N TRP A 47 -3.71 -3.53 18.83
CA TRP A 47 -2.91 -2.32 18.98
C TRP A 47 -2.04 -2.30 20.24
N THR A 48 -2.24 -3.21 21.18
CA THR A 48 -1.36 -3.35 22.36
C THR A 48 0.03 -3.88 21.98
N GLN A 49 0.17 -4.49 20.81
CA GLN A 49 1.42 -5.02 20.28
C GLN A 49 2.21 -4.01 19.42
N ALA A 50 1.75 -2.76 19.35
CA ALA A 50 2.48 -1.71 18.66
C ALA A 50 3.84 -1.44 19.36
N PRO A 51 4.88 -1.04 18.61
CA PRO A 51 4.87 -0.64 17.20
C PRO A 51 4.97 -1.79 16.19
N PHE A 52 4.34 -1.61 15.03
CA PHE A 52 4.46 -2.53 13.89
C PHE A 52 5.56 -2.06 12.94
N GLU A 53 6.75 -2.65 13.08
CA GLU A 53 7.93 -2.26 12.31
C GLU A 53 8.17 -3.18 11.12
N THR A 54 8.48 -2.59 9.97
CA THR A 54 8.95 -3.29 8.77
C THR A 54 10.30 -2.74 8.35
N SER A 55 11.22 -3.63 7.98
CA SER A 55 12.55 -3.23 7.50
C SER A 55 12.78 -3.75 6.09
N PHE A 56 13.29 -2.87 5.22
CA PHE A 56 13.60 -3.18 3.83
C PHE A 56 15.11 -3.10 3.64
N ARG A 57 15.68 -4.06 2.90
CA ARG A 57 17.11 -4.12 2.57
C ARG A 57 17.27 -4.61 1.15
N ASN A 58 18.45 -4.37 0.58
CA ASN A 58 18.83 -4.86 -0.76
C ASN A 58 17.85 -4.44 -1.86
N PHE A 59 17.48 -3.16 -1.92
CA PHE A 59 16.70 -2.63 -3.04
C PHE A 59 17.52 -2.76 -4.32
N ASN A 60 17.07 -3.61 -5.24
CA ASN A 60 17.69 -3.82 -6.54
C ASN A 60 16.68 -3.49 -7.65
N ALA A 61 17.02 -2.54 -8.51
CA ALA A 61 16.24 -2.16 -9.68
C ALA A 61 17.13 -2.11 -10.95
N ASP A 62 18.23 -2.86 -10.95
CA ASP A 62 19.27 -2.75 -11.99
C ASP A 62 18.79 -3.29 -13.34
N SER A 63 17.84 -4.23 -13.34
CA SER A 63 17.21 -4.78 -14.53
C SER A 63 15.98 -4.00 -15.02
N ALA A 64 15.65 -2.86 -14.39
CA ALA A 64 14.50 -2.05 -14.76
C ALA A 64 14.85 -1.03 -15.85
N CYS A 65 13.89 -0.77 -16.75
CA CYS A 65 13.98 0.32 -17.73
C CYS A 65 13.41 1.61 -17.12
N VAL A 66 14.20 2.67 -17.09
CA VAL A 66 13.76 3.99 -16.60
C VAL A 66 12.96 4.69 -17.70
N TRP A 67 11.72 5.05 -17.40
CA TRP A 67 10.90 5.86 -18.30
C TRP A 67 11.19 7.36 -18.07
N SER A 68 11.83 8.00 -19.04
CA SER A 68 12.06 9.45 -19.03
C SER A 68 10.89 10.18 -19.72
N SER A 69 9.94 10.66 -18.92
CA SER A 69 8.92 11.61 -19.38
C SER A 69 9.48 13.03 -19.25
N GLY A 70 9.68 13.72 -20.37
CA GLY A 70 10.22 15.09 -20.46
C GLY A 70 9.36 16.22 -19.87
N LEU A 71 8.55 15.95 -18.85
CA LEU A 71 7.80 16.96 -18.10
C LEU A 71 7.94 16.68 -16.61
N VAL A 72 8.77 17.50 -15.96
CA VAL A 72 8.73 17.74 -14.52
C VAL A 72 7.40 18.44 -14.22
N GLN A 73 6.43 17.70 -13.68
CA GLN A 73 5.26 18.27 -13.01
C GLN A 73 4.83 17.19 -12.00
N LEU A 74 5.44 17.13 -10.80
CA LEU A 74 4.94 17.87 -9.65
C LEU A 74 3.47 18.22 -9.82
N LEU A 75 2.59 17.27 -9.49
CA LEU A 75 1.30 17.42 -8.79
C LEU A 75 0.48 16.14 -8.97
N ALA A 76 0.85 15.08 -8.22
CA ALA A 76 -0.08 14.04 -7.79
C ALA A 76 0.55 13.22 -6.65
N VAL A 77 1.05 13.89 -5.63
CA VAL A 77 0.82 13.40 -4.27
C VAL A 77 -0.12 14.43 -3.66
N GLN A 78 -1.40 14.35 -4.04
CA GLN A 78 -2.43 14.81 -3.12
C GLN A 78 -2.33 13.86 -1.94
N PHE A 79 -1.48 14.20 -0.97
CA PHE A 79 -1.71 13.78 0.40
C PHE A 79 -3.07 14.34 0.77
N HIS A 80 -4.15 13.60 0.51
CA HIS A 80 -5.37 13.75 1.29
C HIS A 80 -5.11 13.17 2.69
N PHE A 81 -4.12 13.73 3.38
CA PHE A 81 -4.26 14.03 4.80
C PHE A 81 -5.16 15.26 4.87
N LEU A 82 -6.47 15.05 4.78
CA LEU A 82 -7.40 16.01 5.35
C LEU A 82 -7.20 15.92 6.87
N LEU A 83 -6.53 16.93 7.42
CA LEU A 83 -6.35 17.07 8.86
C LEU A 83 -7.71 17.11 9.60
N PRO A 84 -7.73 16.65 10.86
CA PRO A 84 -8.92 16.45 11.67
C PRO A 84 -9.34 17.74 12.38
N LEU A 85 -10.60 18.16 12.23
CA LEU A 85 -11.34 19.13 13.07
C LEU A 85 -12.83 18.88 12.75
N LEU A 86 -13.84 18.75 13.62
CA LEU A 86 -14.15 18.86 15.06
C LEU A 86 -15.46 18.02 15.22
N THR A 87 -15.88 17.46 16.36
CA THR A 87 -16.57 18.18 17.45
C THR A 87 -16.58 17.39 18.77
N ASN A 88 -16.22 18.06 19.87
CA ASN A 88 -16.82 17.99 21.21
C ASN A 88 -16.90 16.66 21.99
N GLY A 89 -15.93 16.51 22.91
CA GLY A 89 -16.22 16.70 24.34
C GLY A 89 -16.79 15.52 25.15
N SER A 90 -15.92 14.74 25.80
CA SER A 90 -16.07 14.48 27.24
C SER A 90 -14.79 13.86 27.83
N ARG A 91 -14.05 14.68 28.57
CA ARG A 91 -13.26 14.18 29.70
C ARG A 91 -14.24 13.72 30.79
N LYS A 92 -14.23 12.43 31.11
CA LYS A 92 -14.44 11.90 32.47
C LYS A 92 -13.46 10.73 32.57
N SER A 93 -12.23 10.91 33.05
CA SER A 93 -11.86 11.01 34.47
C SER A 93 -12.76 10.17 35.40
N SER A 94 -12.08 9.27 36.11
CA SER A 94 -12.46 8.62 37.37
C SER A 94 -13.12 7.25 37.29
N ARG A 95 -12.37 6.26 37.80
CA ARG A 95 -12.76 5.18 38.74
C ARG A 95 -14.13 4.56 38.45
N LYS A 96 -14.24 3.28 38.11
CA LYS A 96 -13.89 2.13 38.95
C LYS A 96 -14.07 0.87 38.10
#